data_AF-A0A965U9R8-F1
#
_entry.id   AF-A0A965U9R8-F1
#
_cell.length_a   1.000
_cell.length_b   1.000
_cell.length_c   1.000
_cell.angle_alpha   90.00
_cell.angle_beta   90.00
_cell.angle_gamma   90.00
#
_symmetry.space_group_name_H-M   'P 1'
#
loop_
_entity.id
_entity.type
_entity.pdbx_description
1 polymer ?
#
loop_
_entity_poly.entity_id
_entity_poly.type
_entity_poly.pdbx_seq_one_letter_code
_entity_poly.pdbx_strand_id
1 'polypeptide(L)'
;MAARMHLVLGRAGSGKSRFLRASIKDLLNAGAPVAYIVPEQFTFETERQLAEAGISGAPVYSFTTLARRALAEQGDQAVFLSPQGKRMVVRKMAEDLGGSLLSFGRVRQTPGFAASCAQIFTRFKRYEISPAALADAAKALPQADLLGEKLRDLALLYSGTESYLAGRYLDEEDAFAAFCAALPASSFAGRYIVLDGIELRGEQTWRALGILMDIAASLYVSLRLDPLPGRDAP
;
A
#
# COMPACT_ATOMS: atom_id res chain seq x y z
N MET A 1 16.70 -7.50 17.33
CA MET A 1 15.77 -8.01 18.37
C MET A 1 14.43 -7.42 18.02
N ALA A 2 13.40 -8.23 17.73
CA ALA A 2 12.09 -7.70 17.33
C ALA A 2 11.47 -6.86 18.47
N ALA A 3 10.79 -5.76 18.12
CA ALA A 3 10.18 -4.87 19.08
C ALA A 3 9.13 -5.57 19.95
N ARG A 4 8.95 -5.12 21.18
CA ARG A 4 7.84 -5.59 22.02
C ARG A 4 6.51 -5.13 21.40
N MET A 5 5.59 -6.07 21.21
CA MET A 5 4.25 -5.80 20.68
C MET A 5 3.20 -5.85 21.79
N HIS A 6 2.36 -4.81 21.86
CA HIS A 6 1.25 -4.66 22.78
C HIS A 6 -0.07 -4.71 21.99
N LEU A 7 -0.82 -5.80 22.14
CA LEU A 7 -2.12 -5.95 21.50
C LEU A 7 -3.23 -5.41 22.41
N VAL A 8 -3.96 -4.42 21.93
CA VAL A 8 -5.11 -3.81 22.62
C VAL A 8 -6.39 -4.30 21.96
N LEU A 9 -6.98 -5.33 22.56
CA LEU A 9 -8.12 -6.06 22.00
C LEU A 9 -9.44 -5.58 22.60
N GLY A 10 -10.52 -5.62 21.82
CA GLY A 10 -11.87 -5.42 22.34
C GLY A 10 -12.90 -5.05 21.29
N ARG A 11 -14.19 -5.12 21.67
CA ARG A 11 -15.34 -4.80 20.81
C ARG A 11 -15.38 -3.32 20.41
N ALA A 12 -16.19 -2.98 19.42
CA ALA A 12 -16.48 -1.57 19.12
C ALA A 12 -17.00 -0.87 20.39
N GLY A 13 -16.54 0.36 20.66
CA GLY A 13 -16.92 1.12 21.86
C GLY A 13 -16.21 0.72 23.16
N SER A 14 -15.34 -0.29 23.18
CA SER A 14 -14.69 -0.78 24.41
C SER A 14 -13.60 0.15 25.00
N GLY A 15 -13.42 1.37 24.46
CA GLY A 15 -12.45 2.34 24.96
C GLY A 15 -10.99 2.17 24.50
N LYS A 16 -10.70 1.31 23.50
CA LYS A 16 -9.32 1.09 23.00
C LYS A 16 -8.57 2.38 22.64
N SER A 17 -9.20 3.26 21.86
CA SER A 17 -8.61 4.54 21.46
C SER A 17 -8.40 5.50 22.65
N ARG A 18 -9.20 5.39 23.71
CA ARG A 18 -8.97 6.15 24.96
C ARG A 18 -7.75 5.60 25.69
N PHE A 19 -7.64 4.28 25.81
CA PHE A 19 -6.48 3.61 26.41
C PHE A 19 -5.17 3.95 25.67
N LEU A 20 -5.20 3.91 24.33
CA LEU A 20 -4.02 4.24 23.52
C LEU A 20 -3.62 5.71 23.67
N ARG A 21 -4.55 6.65 23.69
CA ARG A 21 -4.23 8.07 23.96
C ARG A 21 -3.63 8.29 25.34
N ALA A 22 -4.13 7.61 26.37
CA ALA A 22 -3.51 7.65 27.70
C ALA A 22 -2.07 7.09 27.65
N SER A 23 -1.87 5.95 26.97
CA SER A 23 -0.54 5.36 26.79
C SER A 23 0.41 6.29 26.04
N ILE A 24 -0.06 6.98 24.99
CA ILE A 24 0.72 7.99 24.25
C ILE A 24 1.17 9.12 25.20
N LYS A 25 0.27 9.61 26.05
CA LYS A 25 0.60 10.66 27.03
C LYS A 25 1.70 10.21 27.98
N ASP A 26 1.62 8.99 28.50
CA ASP A 26 2.63 8.44 29.42
C ASP A 26 3.98 8.25 28.73
N LEU A 27 3.98 7.77 27.47
CA LEU A 27 5.19 7.65 26.66
C LEU A 27 5.85 9.01 26.41
N LEU A 28 5.07 10.03 26.05
CA LEU A 28 5.58 11.39 25.84
C LEU A 28 6.16 12.00 27.14
N ASN A 29 5.51 11.78 28.28
CA ASN A 29 6.01 12.22 29.58
C ASN A 29 7.35 11.56 29.95
N ALA A 30 7.58 10.33 29.48
CA ALA A 30 8.86 9.63 29.60
C ALA A 30 9.91 10.05 28.56
N GLY A 31 9.61 11.03 27.70
CA GLY A 31 10.50 11.50 26.64
C GLY A 31 10.59 10.57 25.43
N ALA A 32 9.69 9.60 25.30
CA ALA A 32 9.72 8.64 24.21
C ALA A 32 9.20 9.27 22.89
N PRO A 33 9.90 9.08 21.76
CA PRO A 33 9.43 9.58 20.46
C PRO A 33 8.29 8.70 19.95
N VAL A 34 7.09 9.27 19.84
CA VAL A 34 5.88 8.55 19.41
C VAL A 34 5.54 8.84 17.94
N ALA A 35 4.94 7.86 17.25
CA ALA A 35 4.21 8.06 15.99
C ALA A 35 2.84 7.37 16.08
N TYR A 36 1.75 8.11 15.86
CA TYR A 36 0.39 7.59 15.98
C TYR A 36 -0.22 7.38 14.59
N ILE A 37 -0.44 6.13 14.21
CA ILE A 37 -0.96 5.73 12.91
C ILE A 37 -2.45 5.37 13.03
N VAL A 38 -3.28 6.02 12.22
CA VAL A 38 -4.74 5.80 12.14
C VAL A 38 -5.19 5.67 10.68
N PRO A 39 -6.37 5.12 10.40
CA PRO A 39 -6.94 5.17 9.05
C PRO A 39 -7.03 6.61 8.54
N GLU A 40 -6.89 6.78 7.23
CA GLU A 40 -6.87 8.09 6.57
C GLU A 40 -8.10 8.95 6.88
N GLN A 41 -9.25 8.31 7.11
CA GLN A 41 -10.52 8.96 7.44
C GLN A 41 -10.58 9.54 8.86
N PHE A 42 -9.66 9.14 9.76
CA PHE A 42 -9.67 9.52 11.17
C PHE A 42 -8.50 10.43 11.58
N THR A 43 -7.63 10.82 10.65
CA THR A 43 -6.42 11.62 10.96
C THR A 43 -6.77 12.94 11.65
N PHE A 44 -7.60 13.77 11.01
CA PHE A 44 -8.02 15.07 11.55
C PHE A 44 -8.74 14.96 12.89
N GLU A 45 -9.67 14.00 13.01
CA GLU A 45 -10.40 13.78 14.26
C GLU A 45 -9.45 13.37 15.39
N THR A 46 -8.49 12.50 15.10
CA THR A 46 -7.49 12.04 16.07
C THR A 46 -6.58 13.19 16.52
N GLU A 47 -6.10 14.02 15.60
CA GLU A 47 -5.31 15.21 15.93
C GLU A 47 -6.08 16.17 16.83
N ARG A 48 -7.33 16.47 16.49
CA ARG A 48 -8.22 17.29 17.32
C ARG A 48 -8.39 16.70 18.72
N GLN A 49 -8.65 15.40 18.81
CA GLN A 49 -8.83 14.70 20.08
C GLN A 49 -7.56 14.69 20.96
N LEU A 50 -6.37 14.66 20.37
CA LEU A 50 -5.11 14.81 21.11
C LEU A 50 -4.95 16.24 21.63
N ALA A 51 -5.23 17.23 20.79
CA ALA A 51 -5.14 18.64 21.15
C ALA A 51 -6.11 19.00 22.29
N GLU A 52 -7.37 18.56 22.21
CA GLU A 52 -8.38 18.74 23.27
C GLU A 52 -7.98 18.06 24.59
N ALA A 53 -7.21 16.96 24.51
CA ALA A 53 -6.68 16.26 25.68
C ALA A 53 -5.36 16.86 26.22
N GLY A 54 -4.86 17.94 25.61
CA GLY A 54 -3.58 18.56 25.96
C GLY A 54 -2.37 17.69 25.67
N ILE A 55 -2.48 16.75 24.72
CA ILE A 55 -1.38 15.87 24.29
C ILE A 55 -0.74 16.50 23.05
N SER A 56 0.47 17.03 23.21
CA SER A 56 1.29 17.56 22.11
C SER A 56 2.54 16.70 21.89
N GLY A 57 3.11 16.74 20.69
CA GLY A 57 4.34 16.01 20.36
C GLY A 57 4.18 14.57 19.85
N ALA A 58 2.95 14.06 19.73
CA ALA A 58 2.64 12.82 19.02
C ALA A 58 2.09 13.13 17.61
N PRO A 59 2.93 13.11 16.56
CA PRO A 59 2.45 13.28 15.19
C PRO A 59 1.50 12.14 14.78
N VAL A 60 0.41 12.50 14.10
CA VAL A 60 -0.60 11.57 13.58
C VAL A 60 -0.32 11.32 12.10
N TYR A 61 -0.34 10.05 11.70
CA TYR A 61 -0.11 9.61 10.33
C TYR A 61 -1.24 8.69 9.85
N SER A 62 -1.56 8.78 8.56
CA SER A 62 -2.15 7.65 7.84
C SER A 62 -1.03 6.82 7.20
N PHE A 63 -1.32 5.63 6.70
CA PHE A 63 -0.33 4.89 5.89
C PHE A 63 0.17 5.72 4.70
N THR A 64 -0.71 6.50 4.07
CA THR A 64 -0.36 7.40 2.96
C THR A 64 0.64 8.47 3.39
N THR A 65 0.42 9.16 4.52
CA THR A 65 1.32 10.22 4.98
C THR A 65 2.60 9.67 5.59
N LEU A 66 2.52 8.51 6.25
CA LEU A 66 3.68 7.74 6.71
C LEU A 66 4.59 7.37 5.54
N ALA A 67 4.03 6.82 4.46
CA ALA A 67 4.77 6.44 3.26
C ALA A 67 5.45 7.62 2.59
N ARG A 68 4.70 8.72 2.39
CA ARG A 68 5.25 9.98 1.87
C ARG A 68 6.40 10.49 2.73
N ARG A 69 6.27 10.43 4.05
CA ARG A 69 7.33 10.88 4.97
C ARG A 69 8.58 10.03 4.86
N ALA A 70 8.44 8.70 4.89
CA ALA A 70 9.57 7.78 4.79
C ALA A 70 10.31 7.91 3.43
N LEU A 71 9.57 8.07 2.33
CA LEU A 71 10.15 8.25 0.99
C LEU A 71 10.84 9.61 0.83
N ALA A 72 10.23 10.69 1.33
CA ALA A 72 10.82 12.02 1.26
C ALA A 72 12.16 12.10 2.02
N GLU A 73 12.33 11.33 3.10
CA GLU A 73 13.59 11.24 3.84
C GLU A 73 14.72 10.56 3.05
N GLN A 74 14.38 9.75 2.04
CA GLN A 74 15.34 9.13 1.11
C GLN A 74 15.65 10.01 -0.11
N GLY A 75 15.07 11.21 -0.19
CA GLY A 75 15.20 12.11 -1.34
C GLY A 75 14.38 11.69 -2.56
N ASP A 76 13.50 10.69 -2.42
CA ASP A 76 12.65 10.22 -3.50
C ASP A 76 11.44 11.18 -3.67
N GLN A 77 11.39 11.87 -4.81
CA GLN A 77 10.34 12.81 -5.17
C GLN A 77 9.31 12.21 -6.13
N ALA A 78 9.32 10.90 -6.34
CA ALA A 78 8.44 10.28 -7.32
C ALA A 78 6.96 10.59 -7.03
N VAL A 79 6.24 10.99 -8.08
CA VAL A 79 4.85 11.44 -7.97
C VAL A 79 3.92 10.22 -7.95
N PHE A 80 3.10 10.11 -6.91
CA PHE A 80 2.09 9.06 -6.81
C PHE A 80 1.05 9.21 -7.92
N LEU A 81 0.86 8.14 -8.70
CA LEU A 81 -0.10 8.09 -9.79
C LEU A 81 -1.45 7.58 -9.29
N SER A 82 -2.51 8.33 -9.59
CA SER A 82 -3.88 7.87 -9.27
C SER A 82 -4.29 6.66 -10.14
N PRO A 83 -5.29 5.87 -9.71
CA PRO A 83 -5.85 4.80 -10.54
C PRO A 83 -6.31 5.28 -11.91
N GLN A 84 -6.86 6.50 -11.99
CA GLN A 84 -7.25 7.14 -13.25
C GLN A 84 -6.01 7.48 -14.10
N GLY A 85 -4.95 8.01 -13.48
CA GLY A 85 -3.67 8.27 -14.14
C GLY A 85 -3.08 6.99 -14.74
N LYS A 86 -3.06 5.88 -13.99
CA LYS A 86 -2.59 4.58 -14.49
C LYS A 86 -3.38 4.12 -15.71
N ARG A 87 -4.72 4.27 -15.70
CA ARG A 87 -5.57 3.97 -16.87
C ARG A 87 -5.24 4.84 -18.08
N MET A 88 -4.93 6.12 -17.88
CA MET A 88 -4.53 7.01 -18.96
C MET A 88 -3.19 6.61 -19.58
N VAL A 89 -2.22 6.19 -18.76
CA VAL A 89 -0.94 5.66 -19.26
C VAL A 89 -1.16 4.38 -20.06
N VAL A 90 -1.94 3.43 -19.53
CA VAL A 90 -2.27 2.19 -20.27
C VAL A 90 -2.98 2.49 -21.58
N ARG A 91 -3.91 3.45 -21.61
CA ARG A 91 -4.57 3.90 -22.84
C ARG A 91 -3.57 4.45 -23.85
N LYS A 92 -2.65 5.32 -23.41
CA LYS A 92 -1.58 5.85 -24.26
C LYS A 92 -0.72 4.72 -24.84
N MET A 93 -0.31 3.75 -24.02
CA MET A 93 0.47 2.60 -24.50
C MET A 93 -0.31 1.74 -25.50
N ALA A 94 -1.61 1.55 -25.30
CA ALA A 94 -2.46 0.83 -26.24
C ALA A 94 -2.61 1.56 -27.58
N GLU A 95 -2.60 2.89 -27.57
CA GLU A 95 -2.61 3.72 -28.79
C GLU A 95 -1.24 3.65 -29.50
N ASP A 96 -0.15 3.89 -28.79
CA ASP A 96 1.23 3.93 -29.33
C ASP A 96 1.68 2.56 -29.86
N LEU A 97 1.38 1.48 -29.16
CA LEU A 97 1.80 0.11 -29.50
C LEU A 97 0.77 -0.64 -30.33
N GLY A 98 -0.35 0.00 -30.69
CA GLY A 98 -1.52 -0.66 -31.28
C GLY A 98 -1.25 -1.42 -32.59
N GLY A 99 -0.22 -1.02 -33.35
CA GLY A 99 0.22 -1.71 -34.57
C GLY A 99 1.00 -3.01 -34.33
N SER A 100 1.50 -3.21 -33.11
CA SER A 100 2.28 -4.39 -32.70
C SER A 100 1.45 -5.42 -31.92
N LEU A 101 0.17 -5.13 -31.65
CA LEU A 101 -0.75 -6.02 -30.95
C LEU A 101 -1.38 -7.02 -31.92
N LEU A 102 -1.41 -8.30 -31.53
CA LEU A 102 -1.99 -9.38 -32.32
C LEU A 102 -3.50 -9.52 -32.07
N SER A 103 -3.87 -9.82 -30.82
CA SER A 103 -5.24 -10.11 -30.41
C SER A 103 -6.00 -8.85 -29.99
N PHE A 104 -5.33 -7.95 -29.27
CA PHE A 104 -5.92 -6.74 -28.71
C PHE A 104 -5.97 -5.57 -29.69
N GLY A 105 -5.33 -5.67 -30.85
CA GLY A 105 -5.30 -4.60 -31.85
C GLY A 105 -6.69 -4.06 -32.19
N ARG A 106 -7.71 -4.92 -32.31
CA ARG A 106 -9.08 -4.53 -32.67
C ARG A 106 -9.91 -3.98 -31.51
N VAL A 107 -9.59 -4.39 -30.28
CA VAL A 107 -10.38 -4.03 -29.09
C VAL A 107 -9.72 -2.95 -28.24
N ARG A 108 -8.50 -2.50 -28.58
CA ARG A 108 -7.76 -1.50 -27.80
C ARG A 108 -8.49 -0.17 -27.61
N GLN A 109 -9.39 0.19 -28.53
CA GLN A 109 -10.18 1.42 -28.48
C GLN A 109 -11.54 1.25 -27.78
N THR A 110 -11.91 0.02 -27.38
CA THR A 110 -13.22 -0.19 -26.76
C THR A 110 -13.25 0.43 -25.36
N PRO A 111 -14.41 0.99 -24.95
CA PRO A 111 -14.59 1.46 -23.59
C PRO A 111 -14.27 0.35 -22.58
N GLY A 112 -13.45 0.66 -21.58
CA GLY A 112 -13.08 -0.27 -20.52
C GLY A 112 -11.84 -1.12 -20.80
N PHE A 113 -11.32 -1.19 -22.03
CA PHE A 113 -10.10 -1.96 -22.34
C PHE A 113 -8.92 -1.54 -21.44
N ALA A 114 -8.60 -0.24 -21.42
CA ALA A 114 -7.51 0.28 -20.60
C ALA A 114 -7.75 0.08 -19.09
N ALA A 115 -9.01 0.10 -18.64
CA ALA A 115 -9.34 -0.18 -17.25
C ALA A 115 -9.09 -1.64 -16.88
N SER A 116 -9.48 -2.58 -17.74
CA SER A 116 -9.22 -4.01 -17.57
C SER A 116 -7.73 -4.33 -17.59
N CYS A 117 -6.97 -3.74 -18.52
CA CYS A 117 -5.51 -3.87 -18.55
C CYS A 117 -4.85 -3.28 -17.30
N ALA A 118 -5.25 -2.10 -16.84
CA ALA A 118 -4.71 -1.53 -15.60
C ALA A 118 -4.97 -2.44 -14.38
N GLN A 119 -6.16 -3.03 -14.28
CA GLN A 119 -6.51 -3.96 -13.21
C GLN A 119 -5.68 -5.25 -13.28
N ILE A 120 -5.49 -5.84 -14.45
CA ILE A 120 -4.71 -7.07 -14.58
C ILE A 120 -3.22 -6.81 -14.32
N PHE A 121 -2.68 -5.67 -14.72
CA PHE A 121 -1.28 -5.29 -14.41
C PHE A 121 -1.07 -5.10 -12.91
N THR A 122 -2.02 -4.49 -12.20
CA THR A 122 -1.98 -4.45 -10.73
C THR A 122 -1.95 -5.85 -10.11
N ARG A 123 -2.73 -6.81 -10.65
CA ARG A 123 -2.65 -8.21 -10.18
C ARG A 123 -1.31 -8.85 -10.50
N PHE A 124 -0.77 -8.63 -11.69
CA PHE A 124 0.55 -9.15 -12.05
C PHE A 124 1.63 -8.65 -11.08
N LYS A 125 1.64 -7.35 -10.74
CA LYS A 125 2.55 -6.81 -9.72
C LYS A 125 2.37 -7.51 -8.36
N ARG A 126 1.13 -7.64 -7.88
CA ARG A 126 0.84 -8.30 -6.59
C ARG A 126 1.33 -9.74 -6.53
N TYR A 127 1.21 -10.47 -7.63
CA TYR A 127 1.66 -11.85 -7.73
C TYR A 127 3.10 -11.98 -8.26
N GLU A 128 3.87 -10.89 -8.28
CA GLU A 128 5.27 -10.84 -8.74
C GLU A 128 5.47 -11.38 -10.17
N ILE A 129 4.45 -11.28 -11.01
CA ILE A 129 4.49 -11.67 -12.42
C ILE A 129 5.06 -10.50 -13.22
N SER A 130 6.25 -10.71 -13.79
CA SER A 130 6.93 -9.70 -14.63
C SER A 130 6.46 -9.73 -16.09
N PRO A 131 6.64 -8.64 -16.87
CA PRO A 131 6.39 -8.66 -18.30
C PRO A 131 7.19 -9.76 -19.04
N ALA A 132 8.41 -10.04 -18.58
CA ALA A 132 9.25 -11.12 -19.13
C ALA A 132 8.63 -12.51 -18.88
N ALA A 133 8.11 -12.76 -17.68
CA ALA A 133 7.43 -14.02 -17.36
C ALA A 133 6.20 -14.25 -18.26
N LEU A 134 5.42 -13.21 -18.56
CA LEU A 134 4.30 -13.29 -19.51
C LEU A 134 4.78 -13.59 -20.94
N ALA A 135 5.86 -12.94 -21.38
CA ALA A 135 6.44 -13.18 -22.70
C ALA A 135 6.98 -14.60 -22.84
N ASP A 136 7.60 -15.16 -21.81
CA ASP A 136 8.11 -16.54 -21.83
C ASP A 136 6.97 -17.56 -21.75
N ALA A 137 5.93 -17.29 -20.95
CA ALA A 137 4.71 -18.11 -20.95
C ALA A 137 4.03 -18.12 -22.33
N ALA A 138 4.02 -17.00 -23.05
CA ALA A 138 3.50 -16.92 -24.42
C ALA A 138 4.30 -17.79 -25.40
N LYS A 139 5.64 -17.84 -25.26
CA LYS A 139 6.53 -18.67 -26.11
C LYS A 139 6.41 -20.16 -25.85
N ALA A 140 6.01 -20.56 -24.64
CA ALA A 140 5.83 -21.96 -24.26
C ALA A 140 4.56 -22.59 -24.87
N LEU A 141 3.63 -21.77 -25.37
CA LEU A 141 2.40 -22.23 -26.01
C LEU A 141 2.63 -22.52 -27.51
N PRO A 142 1.77 -23.35 -28.13
CA PRO A 142 1.82 -23.61 -29.57
C PRO A 142 1.74 -22.32 -30.39
N GLN A 143 2.32 -22.33 -31.60
CA GLN A 143 2.17 -21.20 -32.51
C GLN A 143 0.70 -20.99 -32.89
N ALA A 144 0.32 -19.72 -33.06
CA ALA A 144 -1.06 -19.29 -33.34
C ALA A 144 -2.09 -19.67 -32.25
N ASP A 145 -1.63 -19.96 -31.03
CA ASP A 145 -2.52 -20.10 -29.88
C ASP A 145 -3.06 -18.74 -29.41
N LEU A 146 -4.37 -18.62 -29.27
CA LEU A 146 -5.05 -17.37 -28.89
C LEU A 146 -4.62 -16.86 -27.50
N LEU A 147 -4.37 -17.76 -26.55
CA LEU A 147 -3.86 -17.38 -25.23
C LEU A 147 -2.42 -16.87 -25.36
N GLY A 148 -1.59 -17.53 -26.19
CA GLY A 148 -0.24 -17.07 -26.51
C GLY A 148 -0.21 -15.65 -27.06
N GLU A 149 -1.09 -15.34 -28.01
CA GLU A 149 -1.22 -13.99 -28.57
C GLU A 149 -1.64 -12.96 -27.50
N LYS A 150 -2.62 -13.28 -26.66
CA LYS A 150 -3.07 -12.39 -25.57
C LYS A 150 -1.97 -12.15 -24.54
N LEU A 151 -1.22 -13.19 -24.15
CA LEU A 151 -0.11 -13.06 -23.20
C LEU A 151 1.01 -12.19 -23.77
N ARG A 152 1.32 -12.32 -25.07
CA ARG A 152 2.26 -11.46 -25.77
C ARG A 152 1.80 -9.99 -25.78
N ASP A 153 0.54 -9.74 -26.09
CA ASP A 153 -0.01 -8.38 -26.08
C ASP A 153 -0.03 -7.78 -24.67
N LEU A 154 -0.39 -8.57 -23.65
CA LEU A 154 -0.31 -8.16 -22.25
C LEU A 154 1.13 -7.85 -21.83
N ALA A 155 2.10 -8.69 -22.21
CA ALA A 155 3.51 -8.46 -21.91
C ALA A 155 4.01 -7.14 -22.53
N LEU A 156 3.64 -6.87 -23.79
CA LEU A 156 4.03 -5.66 -24.50
C LEU A 156 3.44 -4.41 -23.86
N LEU A 157 2.12 -4.41 -23.61
CA LEU A 157 1.44 -3.28 -22.98
C LEU A 157 1.89 -3.06 -21.53
N TYR A 158 2.12 -4.13 -20.78
CA TYR A 158 2.60 -4.06 -19.41
C TYR A 158 4.01 -3.48 -19.36
N SER A 159 4.94 -4.02 -20.17
CA SER A 159 6.30 -3.50 -20.28
C SER A 159 6.35 -2.04 -20.71
N GLY A 160 5.54 -1.64 -21.70
CA GLY A 160 5.42 -0.25 -22.12
C GLY A 160 4.89 0.66 -21.02
N THR A 161 3.89 0.19 -20.26
CA THR A 161 3.34 0.92 -19.12
C THR A 161 4.41 1.13 -18.04
N GLU A 162 5.10 0.08 -17.61
CA GLU A 162 6.18 0.17 -16.61
C GLU A 162 7.31 1.10 -17.08
N SER A 163 7.72 0.99 -18.34
CA SER A 163 8.77 1.84 -18.92
C SER A 163 8.36 3.32 -18.98
N TYR A 164 7.07 3.61 -19.19
CA TYR A 164 6.57 4.97 -19.17
C TYR A 164 6.59 5.59 -17.77
N LEU A 165 6.24 4.78 -16.76
CA LEU A 165 6.19 5.16 -15.36
C LEU A 165 7.59 5.28 -14.72
N ALA A 166 8.53 4.45 -15.17
CA ALA A 166 9.88 4.37 -14.64
C ALA A 166 10.55 5.75 -14.49
N GLY A 167 11.02 6.04 -13.27
CA GLY A 167 11.72 7.28 -12.93
C GLY A 167 10.85 8.55 -12.91
N ARG A 168 9.53 8.45 -13.12
CA ARG A 168 8.61 9.60 -13.14
C ARG A 168 7.46 9.48 -12.16
N TYR A 169 6.89 8.28 -12.05
CA TYR A 169 5.65 8.02 -11.31
C TYR A 169 5.73 6.69 -10.57
N LEU A 170 5.14 6.64 -9.38
CA LEU A 170 4.90 5.40 -8.64
C LEU A 170 3.40 5.09 -8.70
N ASP A 171 3.02 3.91 -9.18
CA ASP A 171 1.67 3.42 -8.95
C ASP A 171 1.49 2.92 -7.51
N GLU A 172 0.27 2.53 -7.11
CA GLU A 172 -0.01 2.09 -5.74
C GLU A 172 0.88 0.93 -5.27
N GLU A 173 1.22 -0.02 -6.15
CA GLU A 173 2.03 -1.18 -5.80
C GLU A 173 3.52 -0.78 -5.69
N ASP A 174 4.02 0.03 -6.63
CA ASP A 174 5.40 0.52 -6.61
C ASP A 174 5.64 1.44 -5.42
N ALA A 175 4.67 2.32 -5.13
CA ALA A 175 4.68 3.21 -3.98
C ALA A 175 4.78 2.43 -2.68
N PHE A 176 3.99 1.35 -2.54
CA PHE A 176 4.00 0.53 -1.36
C PHE A 176 5.33 -0.25 -1.21
N ALA A 177 5.87 -0.78 -2.32
CA ALA A 177 7.16 -1.45 -2.32
C ALA A 177 8.32 -0.50 -1.95
N ALA A 178 8.34 0.70 -2.54
CA ALA A 178 9.32 1.74 -2.23
C ALA A 178 9.20 2.19 -0.76
N PHE A 179 7.98 2.38 -0.27
CA PHE A 179 7.71 2.66 1.13
C PHE A 179 8.28 1.60 2.07
N CYS A 180 8.04 0.31 1.78
CA CYS A 180 8.60 -0.79 2.57
C CYS A 180 10.14 -0.78 2.57
N ALA A 181 10.77 -0.45 1.44
CA ALA A 181 12.22 -0.35 1.34
C ALA A 181 12.80 0.86 2.10
N ALA A 182 12.06 1.98 2.15
CA ALA A 182 12.49 3.19 2.84
C ALA A 182 12.29 3.14 4.37
N LEU A 183 11.27 2.42 4.85
CA LEU A 183 10.91 2.34 6.26
C LEU A 183 12.10 2.03 7.20
N PRO A 184 12.97 1.03 6.93
CA PRO A 184 14.05 0.68 7.85
C PRO A 184 15.06 1.79 8.11
N ALA A 185 15.27 2.67 7.12
CA ALA A 185 16.21 3.79 7.21
C ALA A 185 15.51 5.14 7.52
N SER A 186 14.20 5.11 7.80
CA SER A 186 13.40 6.31 8.10
C SER A 186 13.50 6.74 9.56
N SER A 187 13.03 7.95 9.85
CA SER A 187 12.91 8.51 11.20
C SER A 187 11.93 7.75 12.11
N PHE A 188 11.20 6.75 11.58
CA PHE A 188 10.34 5.87 12.35
C PHE A 188 11.10 4.78 13.11
N ALA A 189 12.35 4.49 12.73
CA ALA A 189 13.22 3.57 13.47
C ALA A 189 13.45 4.08 14.90
N GLY A 190 13.34 3.18 15.89
CA GLY A 190 13.49 3.48 17.31
C GLY A 190 12.32 4.26 17.95
N ARG A 191 11.23 4.54 17.21
CA ARG A 191 10.04 5.19 17.78
C ARG A 191 9.10 4.19 18.46
N TYR A 192 8.25 4.71 19.33
CA TYR A 192 7.07 4.01 19.82
C TYR A 192 5.93 4.22 18.81
N ILE A 193 5.51 3.15 18.15
CA ILE A 193 4.51 3.23 17.09
C ILE A 193 3.18 2.72 17.63
N VAL A 194 2.15 3.53 17.49
CA VAL A 194 0.78 3.20 17.92
C VAL A 194 -0.09 3.09 16.67
N LEU A 195 -0.68 1.93 16.42
CA LEU A 195 -1.62 1.69 15.33
C LEU A 195 -3.03 1.54 15.93
N ASP A 196 -3.97 2.42 15.57
CA ASP A 196 -5.34 2.38 16.06
C ASP A 196 -6.37 2.39 14.95
N GLY A 197 -7.27 1.40 14.97
CA GLY A 197 -8.40 1.33 14.03
C GLY A 197 -8.03 0.87 12.63
N ILE A 198 -6.81 0.38 12.42
CA ILE A 198 -6.34 -0.12 11.13
C ILE A 198 -6.86 -1.54 10.89
N GLU A 199 -7.46 -1.77 9.72
CA GLU A 199 -7.83 -3.11 9.29
C GLU A 199 -6.62 -3.86 8.71
N LEU A 200 -6.09 -4.82 9.47
CA LEU A 200 -5.00 -5.70 9.04
C LEU A 200 -5.52 -6.84 8.15
N ARG A 201 -6.07 -6.51 6.97
CA ARG A 201 -6.68 -7.48 6.04
C ARG A 201 -5.89 -7.74 4.77
N GLY A 202 -4.98 -6.84 4.40
CA GLY A 202 -4.18 -6.94 3.17
C GLY A 202 -2.74 -7.38 3.43
N GLU A 203 -2.17 -8.12 2.49
CA GLU A 203 -0.76 -8.57 2.50
C GLU A 203 0.21 -7.38 2.66
N GLN A 204 -0.07 -6.28 1.96
CA GLN A 204 0.68 -5.03 2.11
C GLN A 204 0.67 -4.54 3.57
N THR A 205 -0.50 -4.42 4.19
CA THR A 205 -0.60 -3.95 5.59
C THR A 205 0.17 -4.86 6.55
N TRP A 206 0.11 -6.19 6.34
CA TRP A 206 0.90 -7.15 7.12
C TRP A 206 2.40 -7.01 6.90
N ARG A 207 2.84 -6.81 5.65
CA ARG A 207 4.25 -6.58 5.31
C ARG A 207 4.77 -5.31 5.97
N ALA A 208 4.03 -4.21 5.88
CA ALA A 208 4.40 -2.97 6.55
C ALA A 208 4.46 -3.16 8.07
N LEU A 209 3.47 -3.84 8.67
CA LEU A 209 3.47 -4.13 10.11
C LEU A 209 4.71 -4.93 10.53
N GLY A 210 5.10 -5.96 9.76
CA GLY A 210 6.30 -6.74 10.02
C GLY A 210 7.56 -5.88 10.03
N ILE A 211 7.72 -5.00 9.04
CA ILE A 211 8.85 -4.07 8.98
C ILE A 211 8.82 -3.10 10.18
N LEU A 212 7.66 -2.57 10.54
CA LEU A 212 7.52 -1.70 11.71
C LEU A 212 7.88 -2.42 13.02
N MET A 213 7.56 -3.72 13.15
CA MET A 213 7.97 -4.54 14.29
C MET A 213 9.49 -4.73 14.37
N ASP A 214 10.18 -4.73 13.23
CA ASP A 214 11.64 -4.88 13.20
C ASP A 214 12.38 -3.59 13.56
N ILE A 215 11.78 -2.42 13.27
CA ILE A 215 12.47 -1.12 13.42
C ILE A 215 12.01 -0.29 14.62
N ALA A 216 10.79 -0.50 15.13
CA ALA A 216 10.25 0.28 16.24
C ALA A 216 10.93 -0.08 17.58
N ALA A 217 10.90 0.84 18.54
CA ALA A 217 11.27 0.52 19.93
C ALA A 217 10.19 -0.35 20.60
N SER A 218 8.92 -0.03 20.33
CA SER A 218 7.76 -0.79 20.79
C SER A 218 6.56 -0.50 19.89
N LEU A 219 5.67 -1.49 19.75
CA LEU A 219 4.48 -1.40 18.92
C LEU A 219 3.22 -1.57 19.76
N TYR A 220 2.25 -0.68 19.60
CA TYR A 220 0.91 -0.80 20.19
C TYR A 220 -0.09 -0.95 19.06
N VAL A 221 -0.89 -2.01 19.05
CA VAL A 221 -1.85 -2.27 17.97
C VAL A 221 -3.23 -2.49 18.55
N SER A 222 -4.19 -1.64 18.19
CA SER A 222 -5.59 -1.86 18.51
C SER A 222 -6.24 -2.76 17.47
N LEU A 223 -6.90 -3.82 17.94
CA LEU A 223 -7.69 -4.70 17.08
C LEU A 223 -9.12 -4.78 17.59
N ARG A 224 -10.05 -4.61 16.64
CA ARG A 224 -11.46 -4.87 16.88
C ARG A 224 -11.68 -6.37 16.77
N LEU A 225 -11.83 -7.01 17.92
CA LEU A 225 -12.23 -8.40 18.02
C LEU A 225 -13.59 -8.43 18.73
N ASP A 226 -14.58 -9.00 18.06
CA ASP A 226 -15.79 -9.44 18.73
C ASP A 226 -15.55 -10.89 19.20
N PRO A 227 -15.55 -11.18 20.50
CA PRO A 227 -15.31 -12.53 21.01
C PRO A 227 -16.48 -13.48 20.72
N LEU A 228 -17.62 -12.98 20.25
CA LEU A 228 -18.74 -13.81 19.81
C LEU A 228 -18.63 -14.03 18.30
N PRO A 229 -18.79 -15.27 17.81
CA PRO A 229 -18.94 -15.50 16.39
C PRO A 229 -20.07 -14.60 15.88
N GLY A 230 -19.81 -13.88 14.79
CA GLY A 230 -20.86 -13.16 14.09
C GLY A 230 -22.01 -14.12 13.79
N ARG A 231 -23.23 -13.60 13.69
CA ARG A 231 -24.43 -14.41 13.39
C ARG A 231 -24.29 -15.23 12.08
N ASP A 232 -23.29 -14.88 11.27
CA ASP A 232 -22.92 -15.49 9.98
C ASP A 232 -21.51 -16.11 9.97
N ALA A 233 -20.89 -16.39 11.13
CA ALA A 233 -19.72 -17.27 11.18
C ALA A 233 -20.20 -18.72 10.97
N PRO A 234 -19.55 -19.53 10.11
CA PRO A 234 -19.95 -20.91 9.87
C PRO A 234 -19.90 -21.77 11.14
#